data_AF-K1SMT0-F1
#
_entry.id   AF-K1SMT0-F1
#
_cell.length_a   1.000
_cell.length_b   1.000
_cell.length_c   1.000
_cell.angle_alpha   90.00
_cell.angle_beta   90.00
_cell.angle_gamma   90.00
#
_symmetry.space_group_name_H-M   'P 1'
#
loop_
_entity.id
_entity.type
_entity.pdbx_description
1 polymer ?
#
loop_
_entity_poly.entity_id
_entity_poly.type
_entity_poly.pdbx_seq_one_letter_code
_entity_poly.pdbx_strand_id
1 'polypeptide(L)' 'MVTADMVKDGAVVIDVGMNRNEAGKLVGDVDFENVKQKVSYITPVPGGVGPMTIAMLMNNVIKATEEQTRK' A
#
# COMPACT_ATOMS: atom_id res chain seq x y z
N MET A 1 -8.97 -10.28 -6.64
CA MET A 1 -8.65 -10.54 -5.23
C MET A 1 -7.52 -11.56 -5.18
N VAL A 2 -6.42 -11.25 -4.50
CA VAL A 2 -5.32 -12.17 -4.21
C VAL A 2 -5.64 -12.93 -2.91
N THR A 3 -5.53 -14.25 -2.93
CA THR A 3 -5.89 -15.16 -1.82
C THR A 3 -4.66 -15.83 -1.19
N ALA A 4 -4.83 -16.42 -0.01
CA ALA A 4 -3.71 -16.94 0.81
C ALA A 4 -2.90 -18.07 0.16
N ASP A 5 -3.50 -18.86 -0.73
CA ASP A 5 -2.82 -19.91 -1.51
C ASP A 5 -1.84 -19.34 -2.54
N MET A 6 -2.06 -18.11 -3.01
CA MET A 6 -1.21 -17.43 -3.99
C MET A 6 0.06 -16.81 -3.37
N VAL A 7 0.12 -16.69 -2.04
CA VAL A 7 1.17 -15.96 -1.32
C VAL A 7 2.10 -16.94 -0.61
N LYS A 8 3.41 -16.69 -0.63
CA LYS A 8 4.41 -17.51 0.09
C LYS A 8 4.32 -17.29 1.61
N ASP A 9 4.59 -18.34 2.40
CA ASP A 9 4.76 -18.23 3.85
C ASP A 9 5.84 -17.22 4.22
N GLY A 10 5.52 -16.32 5.16
CA GLY A 10 6.41 -15.27 5.63
C GLY A 10 6.69 -14.17 4.59
N ALA A 11 5.90 -14.06 3.52
CA ALA A 11 6.05 -12.97 2.55
C ALA A 11 5.79 -11.59 3.19
N VAL A 12 6.28 -10.53 2.53
CA VAL A 12 5.83 -9.16 2.78
C VAL A 12 4.87 -8.78 1.66
N VAL A 13 3.64 -8.39 2.03
CA VAL A 13 2.61 -8.02 1.07
C VAL A 13 2.37 -6.51 1.11
N ILE A 14 2.52 -5.89 -0.05
CA ILE A 14 2.23 -4.47 -0.26
C ILE A 14 0.99 -4.40 -1.15
N ASP A 15 -0.14 -4.05 -0.55
CA ASP A 15 -1.43 -3.88 -1.20
C ASP A 15 -1.60 -2.42 -1.64
N VAL A 16 -1.51 -2.20 -2.95
CA VAL A 16 -1.67 -0.90 -3.61
C VAL A 16 -3.12 -0.64 -4.04
N GLY A 17 -3.96 -1.69 -3.99
CA GLY A 17 -5.34 -1.65 -4.44
C GLY A 17 -6.16 -0.62 -3.67
N MET A 18 -6.95 0.16 -4.41
CA MET A 18 -7.91 1.11 -3.85
C MET A 18 -9.24 0.93 -4.55
N ASN A 19 -9.97 -0.11 -4.16
CA ASN A 19 -11.27 -0.45 -4.71
C ASN A 19 -12.38 -0.10 -3.72
N ARG A 20 -13.60 0.14 -4.22
CA ARG A 20 -14.81 0.22 -3.38
C ARG A 20 -15.63 -1.04 -3.58
N ASN A 21 -15.99 -1.70 -2.48
CA ASN A 21 -16.92 -2.83 -2.56
C ASN A 21 -18.37 -2.34 -2.74
N GLU A 22 -19.31 -3.27 -2.88
CA GLU A 22 -20.74 -2.98 -3.05
C GLU A 22 -21.33 -2.16 -1.88
N ALA A 23 -20.75 -2.26 -0.68
CA ALA A 23 -21.12 -1.47 0.49
C ALA A 23 -20.43 -0.09 0.55
N GLY A 24 -19.65 0.28 -0.48
CA GLY A 24 -18.93 1.55 -0.58
C GLY A 24 -17.65 1.65 0.28
N LYS A 25 -17.29 0.60 1.00
CA LYS A 25 -16.07 0.53 1.83
C LYS A 25 -14.84 0.41 0.94
N LEU A 26 -13.78 1.14 1.30
CA LEU A 26 -12.48 1.00 0.63
C LEU A 26 -11.85 -0.34 1.01
N VAL A 27 -11.48 -1.11 0.01
CA VAL A 27 -10.86 -2.44 0.12
C VAL A 27 -9.67 -2.53 -0.84
N GLY A 28 -8.69 -3.34 -0.46
CA GLY A 28 -7.49 -3.58 -1.27
C GLY A 28 -7.69 -4.64 -2.33
N ASP A 29 -6.58 -5.06 -2.96
CA ASP A 29 -6.57 -6.16 -3.92
C ASP A 29 -6.40 -7.52 -3.24
N VAL A 30 -6.04 -7.53 -1.94
CA VAL A 30 -5.71 -8.73 -1.18
C VAL A 30 -6.80 -9.08 -0.16
N ASP A 31 -7.09 -10.36 -0.01
CA ASP A 31 -7.90 -10.88 1.09
C ASP A 31 -7.13 -10.77 2.42
N PHE A 32 -7.25 -9.58 3.03
CA PHE A 32 -6.43 -9.16 4.16
C PHE A 32 -6.51 -10.13 5.35
N GLU A 33 -7.69 -10.60 5.72
CA GLU A 33 -7.87 -11.42 6.94
C GLU A 33 -7.20 -12.78 6.82
N ASN A 34 -7.34 -13.45 5.68
CA ASN A 34 -6.74 -14.76 5.46
C ASN A 34 -5.24 -14.66 5.17
N VAL A 35 -4.80 -13.66 4.40
CA VAL A 35 -3.39 -13.50 4.04
C VAL A 35 -2.55 -13.04 5.24
N LYS A 36 -3.09 -12.20 6.14
CA LYS A 36 -2.41 -11.69 7.34
C LYS A 36 -1.86 -12.81 8.25
N GLN A 37 -2.51 -13.97 8.30
CA GLN A 37 -2.07 -15.09 9.13
C GLN A 37 -0.83 -15.82 8.57
N LYS A 38 -0.56 -15.68 7.27
CA LYS A 38 0.49 -16.39 6.54
C LYS A 38 1.78 -15.58 6.38
N VAL A 39 1.65 -14.26 6.36
CA VAL A 39 2.69 -13.31 5.93
C VAL A 39 3.37 -12.65 7.12
N SER A 40 4.61 -12.17 6.94
CA SER A 40 5.32 -11.45 8.01
C SER A 40 4.78 -10.03 8.19
N TYR A 41 4.40 -9.39 7.09
CA TYR A 41 3.87 -8.03 7.06
C TYR A 41 2.87 -7.88 5.93
N ILE A 42 1.82 -7.08 6.15
CA ILE A 42 0.81 -6.74 5.15
C ILE A 42 0.33 -5.31 5.37
N THR A 43 0.20 -4.53 4.30
CA THR A 43 -0.32 -3.15 4.38
C THR A 43 -1.85 -3.14 4.48
N PRO A 44 -2.45 -2.34 5.39
CA PRO A 44 -3.90 -2.22 5.46
C PRO A 44 -4.46 -1.33 4.34
N VAL A 45 -5.72 -1.59 3.95
CA VAL A 45 -6.49 -0.70 3.08
C VAL A 45 -7.84 -0.42 3.77
N PRO A 46 -8.15 0.86 4.11
CA PRO A 46 -7.35 2.07 3.95
C PRO A 46 -6.16 2.17 4.91
N GLY A 47 -5.25 3.11 4.64
CA GLY A 47 -4.21 3.53 5.60
C GLY A 47 -2.79 3.01 5.35
N GLY A 48 -2.59 2.16 4.34
CA GLY A 48 -1.28 1.65 3.94
C GLY A 48 -0.59 2.52 2.88
N VAL A 49 -0.67 2.10 1.62
CA VAL A 49 0.10 2.70 0.53
C VAL A 49 -0.38 4.11 0.17
N GLY A 50 -1.68 4.40 0.30
CA GLY A 50 -2.26 5.71 -0.05
C GLY A 50 -1.57 6.91 0.63
N PRO A 51 -1.47 6.96 1.97
CA PRO A 51 -0.74 8.01 2.67
C PRO A 51 0.74 8.14 2.26
N MET A 52 1.41 7.02 1.95
CA MET A 52 2.80 7.05 1.51
C MET A 52 2.96 7.73 0.14
N THR A 53 2.01 7.54 -0.79
CA THR A 53 2.02 8.25 -2.08
C THR A 53 1.98 9.77 -1.90
N ILE A 54 1.14 10.26 -0.98
CA ILE A 54 1.04 11.69 -0.66
C ILE A 54 2.35 12.20 -0.05
N ALA A 55 2.89 11.47 0.93
CA ALA A 55 4.16 11.83 1.57
C ALA A 55 5.31 11.90 0.55
N MET A 56 5.36 10.94 -0.39
CA MET A 56 6.40 10.92 -1.43
C MET A 56 6.24 12.04 -2.45
N LEU A 57 5.02 12.46 -2.77
CA LEU A 57 4.81 13.66 -3.59
C LEU A 57 5.41 14.90 -2.91
N MET A 58 5.16 15.09 -1.62
CA MET A 58 5.73 16.22 -0.87
C MET A 58 7.25 16.15 -0.79
N ASN A 59 7.80 14.95 -0.55
CA ASN A 59 9.24 14.72 -0.55
C ASN A 59 9.87 15.05 -1.91
N ASN A 60 9.22 14.69 -3.01
CA ASN A 60 9.69 14.99 -4.36
C ASN A 60 9.68 16.49 -4.65
N VAL A 61 8.69 17.23 -4.13
CA VAL A 61 8.66 18.70 -4.25
C VAL A 61 9.83 19.36 -3.52
N ILE A 62 10.13 18.90 -2.29
CA ILE A 62 11.29 19.39 -1.53
C ILE A 62 12.59 19.10 -2.28
N LYS A 63 12.76 17.85 -2.72
CA LYS A 63 13.94 17.42 -3.48
C LYS A 63 14.14 18.24 -4.74
N ALA A 64 13.08 18.47 -5.52
CA ALA A 64 13.15 19.29 -6.73
C ALA A 64 13.55 20.74 -6.43
N THR A 65 13.05 21.31 -5.33
CA THR A 65 13.43 22.66 -4.89
C THR A 65 14.90 22.75 -4.46
N GLU A 66 15.38 21.76 -3.70
CA GLU A 66 16.79 21.68 -3.30
C GLU A 66 17.72 21.53 -4.51
N GLU A 67 17.35 20.68 -5.48
CA GLU A 67 18.10 20.49 -6.72
C GLU A 67 18.13 21.77 -7.56
N GLN A 68 17.01 22.49 -7.67
CA GLN A 68 16.94 23.76 -8.40
C GLN A 68 17.80 24.87 -7.77
N THR A 69 17.99 24.83 -6.45
CA THR A 69 18.66 25.89 -5.68
C THR A 69 20.13 25.60 -5.38
N ARG A 70 20.62 24.39 -5.66
CA ARG A 70 22.06 24.09 -5.63
C ARG A 70 22.78 24.87 -6.72
N LYS A 71 23.64 25.80 -6.30
CA LYS A 71 24.60 26.50 -7.17
C LYS A 71 25.76 25.58 -7.53
#